data_AF-A0A6M3IEE6-F1
#
_entry.id   AF-A0A6M3IEE6-F1
#
_cell.length_a   1.000
_cell.length_b   1.000
_cell.length_c   1.000
_cell.angle_alpha   90.00
_cell.angle_beta   90.00
_cell.angle_gamma   90.00
#
_symmetry.space_group_name_H-M   'P 1'
#
loop_
_entity.id
_entity.type
_entity.pdbx_description
1 polymer ?
#
loop_
_entity_poly.entity_id
_entity_poly.type
_entity_poly.pdbx_seq_one_letter_code
_entity_poly.pdbx_strand_id
1 'polypeptide(L)'
;MAGITDQVKYRGCVKIYPAICDEDAISDTVLDATANTECIVGNNFLNSTPVPAGKLWVITNVSAFNTITVMTRIDLYIRRGVTDYFIANLLSPPIRQDINYRGKLYLKAGDVVRAGFILCANGDDVYLTIHGKQIDLY
;
A
#
# COMPACT_ATOMS: atom_id res chain seq x y z
N MET A 1 52.80 10.58 8.58
CA MET A 1 51.93 10.41 9.78
C MET A 1 50.77 11.38 9.65
N ALA A 2 49.58 10.94 10.09
CA ALA A 2 48.24 11.56 10.07
C ALA A 2 48.16 13.09 9.93
N GLY A 3 47.22 13.71 9.21
CA GLY A 3 45.83 13.33 8.93
C GLY A 3 44.94 14.45 9.45
N ILE A 4 44.25 15.17 8.56
CA ILE A 4 43.08 16.00 8.92
C ILE A 4 41.99 15.61 7.93
N THR A 5 41.07 14.80 8.43
CA THR A 5 39.86 14.34 7.75
C THR A 5 38.88 15.50 7.63
N ASP A 6 38.49 15.81 6.40
CA ASP A 6 37.37 16.70 6.10
C ASP A 6 36.10 16.19 6.78
N GLN A 7 35.56 16.97 7.71
CA GLN A 7 34.22 16.75 8.25
C GLN A 7 33.19 17.25 7.24
N VAL A 8 32.75 16.34 6.36
CA VAL A 8 31.57 16.57 5.52
C VAL A 8 30.33 16.56 6.42
N LYS A 9 29.62 17.70 6.45
CA LYS A 9 28.30 17.85 7.07
C LYS A 9 27.30 16.90 6.42
N TYR A 10 27.03 15.75 7.04
CA TYR A 10 25.88 14.91 6.69
C TYR A 10 24.61 15.54 7.29
N ARG A 11 23.89 16.33 6.48
CA ARG A 11 22.51 16.69 6.79
C ARG A 11 21.61 15.49 6.48
N GLY A 12 21.28 14.72 7.53
CA GLY A 12 19.97 14.08 7.67
C GLY A 12 19.59 12.94 6.71
N CYS A 13 20.45 11.93 6.49
CA CYS A 13 20.02 10.64 5.93
C CYS A 13 19.76 9.63 7.06
N VAL A 14 18.49 9.31 7.33
CA VAL A 14 18.15 8.13 8.14
C VAL A 14 18.29 6.90 7.23
N LYS A 15 19.37 6.13 7.43
CA LYS A 15 19.62 4.86 6.74
C LYS A 15 18.55 3.83 7.10
N ILE A 16 17.55 3.65 6.23
CA ILE A 16 16.71 2.45 6.22
C ILE A 16 17.19 1.49 5.11
N TYR A 17 17.86 2.01 4.06
CA TYR A 17 18.63 1.26 3.06
C TYR A 17 19.87 2.08 2.64
N PRO A 18 21.05 1.47 2.45
CA PRO A 18 22.32 2.21 2.34
C PRO A 18 22.59 2.95 1.01
N ALA A 19 21.61 3.27 0.17
CA ALA A 19 21.90 3.81 -1.17
C ALA A 19 20.97 4.88 -1.76
N ILE A 20 19.92 5.34 -1.06
CA ILE A 20 19.01 6.33 -1.64
C ILE A 20 19.32 7.69 -1.01
N CYS A 21 20.27 8.40 -1.61
CA CYS A 21 20.68 9.76 -1.23
C CYS A 21 20.23 10.82 -2.25
N ASP A 22 19.53 10.44 -3.32
CA ASP A 22 19.08 11.39 -4.34
C ASP A 22 17.58 11.67 -4.20
N GLU A 23 17.24 12.94 -4.00
CA GLU A 23 15.89 13.44 -4.18
C GLU A 23 15.38 13.23 -5.63
N ASP A 24 16.31 12.99 -6.58
CA ASP A 24 16.05 12.64 -7.98
C ASP A 24 15.64 11.17 -8.20
N ALA A 25 15.78 10.27 -7.21
CA ALA A 25 15.37 8.87 -7.33
C ALA A 25 13.86 8.65 -7.08
N ILE A 26 13.16 9.67 -6.57
CA ILE A 26 11.70 9.64 -6.36
C ILE A 26 11.03 10.02 -7.66
N SER A 27 10.81 9.04 -8.54
CA SER A 27 9.98 9.25 -9.73
C SER A 27 8.51 9.11 -9.32
N ASP A 28 7.65 10.03 -9.76
CA ASP A 28 6.18 9.95 -9.80
C ASP A 28 5.34 9.59 -8.54
N THR A 29 4.07 9.95 -8.65
CA THR A 29 3.02 9.59 -7.68
C THR A 29 2.49 8.20 -8.02
N VAL A 30 2.46 7.30 -7.04
CA VAL A 30 1.68 6.06 -7.15
C VAL A 30 0.23 6.42 -6.86
N LEU A 31 -0.63 6.25 -7.86
CA LEU A 31 -2.07 6.30 -7.75
C LEU A 31 -2.62 5.04 -8.41
N ASP A 32 -3.15 4.13 -7.61
CA ASP A 32 -3.76 2.91 -8.12
C ASP A 32 -5.14 2.73 -7.48
N ALA A 33 -6.10 2.33 -8.31
CA ALA A 33 -7.49 2.17 -7.94
C ALA A 33 -8.02 0.88 -8.57
N THR A 34 -8.52 -0.02 -7.72
CA THR A 34 -9.08 -1.30 -8.11
C THR A 34 -10.51 -1.37 -7.61
N ALA A 35 -11.41 -1.90 -8.43
CA ALA A 35 -12.81 -2.08 -8.08
C ALA A 35 -13.28 -3.48 -8.45
N ASN A 36 -14.26 -4.00 -7.71
CA ASN A 36 -15.09 -5.12 -8.12
C ASN A 36 -16.55 -4.73 -7.88
N THR A 37 -17.33 -4.65 -8.95
CA THR A 37 -18.75 -4.29 -8.93
C THR A 37 -19.68 -5.50 -8.96
N GLU A 38 -19.12 -6.70 -8.85
CA GLU A 38 -19.83 -7.96 -8.88
C GLU A 38 -19.24 -8.90 -7.81
N CYS A 39 -19.24 -8.44 -6.55
CA CYS A 39 -18.86 -9.32 -5.46
C CYS A 39 -19.76 -10.55 -5.39
N ILE A 40 -19.14 -11.72 -5.20
CA ILE A 40 -19.86 -12.95 -4.88
C ILE A 40 -20.18 -12.99 -3.38
N VAL A 41 -21.18 -13.77 -2.99
CA VAL A 41 -21.47 -13.99 -1.56
C VAL A 41 -20.26 -14.58 -0.85
N GLY A 42 -19.87 -13.98 0.28
CA GLY A 42 -18.74 -14.44 1.09
C GLY A 42 -17.54 -13.49 1.03
N ASN A 43 -16.32 -14.04 0.97
CA ASN A 43 -15.11 -13.23 1.08
C ASN A 43 -14.58 -12.86 -0.30
N ASN A 44 -14.44 -11.57 -0.54
CA ASN A 44 -13.87 -11.03 -1.77
C ASN A 44 -12.53 -10.34 -1.47
N PHE A 45 -11.63 -10.34 -2.44
CA PHE A 45 -10.34 -9.70 -2.31
C PHE A 45 -10.02 -8.85 -3.52
N LEU A 46 -9.55 -7.63 -3.27
CA LEU A 46 -8.94 -6.78 -4.29
C LEU A 46 -7.45 -6.69 -4.03
N ASN A 47 -6.66 -6.73 -5.10
CA ASN A 47 -5.23 -6.43 -5.05
C ASN A 47 -4.96 -5.19 -5.88
N SER A 48 -4.02 -4.37 -5.41
CA SER A 48 -3.40 -3.35 -6.23
C SER A 48 -2.60 -3.99 -7.38
N THR A 49 -2.19 -3.14 -8.33
CA THR A 49 -1.13 -3.48 -9.29
C THR A 49 0.13 -3.90 -8.53
N PRO A 50 0.81 -4.99 -8.94
CA PRO A 50 2.10 -5.38 -8.36
C PRO A 50 3.17 -4.32 -8.59
N VAL A 51 4.02 -4.10 -7.58
CA VAL A 51 5.17 -3.21 -7.74
C VAL A 51 6.06 -3.72 -8.89
N PRO A 52 6.37 -2.90 -9.91
CA PRO A 52 7.21 -3.32 -11.02
C PRO A 52 8.64 -3.69 -10.60
N ALA A 53 9.31 -4.50 -11.42
CA ALA A 53 10.73 -4.78 -11.22
C ALA A 53 11.57 -3.49 -11.29
N GLY A 54 12.62 -3.41 -10.46
CA GLY A 54 13.49 -2.23 -10.38
C GLY A 54 12.86 -1.01 -9.69
N LYS A 55 11.68 -1.17 -9.07
CA LYS A 55 10.99 -0.09 -8.35
C LYS A 55 10.77 -0.47 -6.87
N LEU A 56 10.67 0.55 -6.03
CA LEU A 56 10.18 0.50 -4.65
C LEU A 56 9.00 1.44 -4.54
N TRP A 57 7.88 1.00 -3.96
CA TRP A 57 6.76 1.89 -3.66
C TRP A 57 6.75 2.24 -2.17
N VAL A 58 6.59 3.53 -1.89
CA VAL A 58 6.35 4.08 -0.55
C VAL A 58 4.90 4.56 -0.49
N ILE A 59 4.01 3.67 -0.05
CA ILE A 59 2.59 3.97 0.08
C ILE A 59 2.36 4.76 1.36
N THR A 60 1.65 5.87 1.25
CA THR A 60 1.35 6.81 2.34
C THR A 60 -0.12 6.77 2.77
N ASN A 61 -1.00 6.30 1.88
CA ASN A 61 -2.41 6.12 2.16
C ASN A 61 -2.95 4.88 1.45
N VAL A 62 -3.78 4.11 2.16
CA VAL A 62 -4.59 3.02 1.62
C VAL A 62 -6.02 3.24 2.09
N SER A 63 -6.97 3.27 1.16
CA SER A 63 -8.40 3.35 1.46
C SER A 63 -9.18 2.20 0.80
N ALA A 64 -10.12 1.62 1.53
CA ALA A 64 -11.04 0.61 0.99
C ALA A 64 -12.45 0.75 1.56
N PHE A 65 -13.47 0.51 0.74
CA PHE A 65 -14.87 0.65 1.12
C PHE A 65 -15.81 -0.18 0.23
N ASN A 66 -17.04 -0.37 0.71
CA ASN A 66 -18.19 -0.84 -0.08
C ASN A 66 -19.24 0.26 -0.19
N THR A 67 -20.02 0.24 -1.25
CA THR A 67 -21.04 1.25 -1.49
C THR A 67 -22.49 0.75 -1.45
N ILE A 68 -22.72 -0.57 -1.34
CA ILE A 68 -24.06 -1.16 -1.44
C ILE A 68 -24.57 -1.70 -0.11
N THR A 69 -23.92 -2.70 0.49
CA THR A 69 -24.38 -3.29 1.76
C THR A 69 -23.42 -3.06 2.93
N VAL A 70 -23.94 -3.29 4.15
CA VAL A 70 -23.10 -3.38 5.35
C VAL A 70 -22.40 -4.72 5.34
N MET A 71 -21.08 -4.70 5.52
CA MET A 71 -20.29 -5.93 5.65
C MET A 71 -19.81 -6.12 7.08
N THR A 72 -19.33 -7.34 7.39
CA THR A 72 -18.84 -7.64 8.73
C THR A 72 -17.48 -7.00 9.00
N ARG A 73 -16.60 -6.94 7.99
CA ARG A 73 -15.25 -6.42 8.16
C ARG A 73 -14.58 -6.09 6.83
N ILE A 74 -13.79 -5.02 6.81
CA ILE A 74 -12.76 -4.76 5.80
C ILE A 74 -11.40 -4.97 6.44
N ASP A 75 -10.54 -5.76 5.80
CA ASP A 75 -9.16 -5.98 6.21
C ASP A 75 -8.20 -5.42 5.15
N LEU A 76 -7.10 -4.83 5.58
CA LEU A 76 -6.01 -4.38 4.70
C LEU A 76 -4.75 -5.21 4.97
N TYR A 77 -4.08 -5.61 3.90
CA TYR A 77 -2.86 -6.42 3.93
C TYR A 77 -1.81 -5.90 2.96
N ILE A 78 -0.54 -6.21 3.26
CA ILE A 78 0.50 -6.33 2.24
C ILE A 78 0.59 -7.81 1.87
N ARG A 79 0.47 -8.15 0.60
CA ARG A 79 0.78 -9.51 0.13
C ARG A 79 2.16 -9.53 -0.49
N ARG A 80 3.01 -10.44 -0.01
CA ARG A 80 4.33 -10.73 -0.59
C ARG A 80 4.37 -12.17 -1.07
N GLY A 81 4.35 -12.37 -2.38
CA GLY A 81 4.14 -13.69 -2.98
C GLY A 81 2.78 -14.27 -2.55
N VAL A 82 2.80 -15.30 -1.71
CA VAL A 82 1.59 -15.98 -1.20
C VAL A 82 1.20 -15.60 0.22
N THR A 83 2.04 -14.83 0.92
CA THR A 83 1.84 -14.50 2.35
C THR A 83 1.19 -13.14 2.50
N ASP A 84 0.13 -13.09 3.31
CA ASP A 84 -0.55 -11.85 3.70
C ASP A 84 -0.03 -11.35 5.06
N TYR A 85 0.42 -10.10 5.09
CA TYR A 85 0.81 -9.38 6.29
C TYR A 85 -0.27 -8.36 6.62
N PHE A 86 -0.91 -8.52 7.76
CA PHE A 86 -2.00 -7.65 8.21
C PHE A 86 -1.52 -6.23 8.49
N ILE A 87 -2.29 -5.23 8.04
CA ILE A 87 -2.03 -3.79 8.26
C ILE A 87 -3.05 -3.22 9.25
N ALA A 88 -4.33 -3.32 8.92
CA ALA A 88 -5.43 -2.70 9.66
C ALA A 88 -6.76 -3.37 9.32
N ASN A 89 -7.76 -3.19 10.17
CA ASN A 89 -9.14 -3.57 9.87
C ASN A 89 -10.16 -2.52 10.32
N LEU A 90 -11.36 -2.65 9.76
CA LEU A 90 -12.53 -1.89 10.15
C LEU A 90 -13.68 -2.88 10.32
N LEU A 91 -14.19 -2.98 11.55
CA LEU A 91 -15.26 -3.90 11.91
C LEU A 91 -16.62 -3.25 11.67
N SER A 92 -17.50 -4.01 11.03
CA SER A 92 -18.89 -3.65 10.72
C SER A 92 -19.04 -2.25 10.12
N PRO A 93 -18.28 -1.90 9.06
CA PRO A 93 -18.40 -0.58 8.46
C PRO A 93 -19.80 -0.36 7.90
N PRO A 94 -20.44 0.79 8.21
CA PRO A 94 -21.54 1.32 7.44
C PRO A 94 -21.23 1.39 5.95
N ILE A 95 -22.28 1.41 5.15
CA ILE A 95 -22.19 1.65 3.71
C ILE A 95 -21.42 2.95 3.44
N ARG A 96 -20.45 2.90 2.53
CA ARG A 96 -19.56 4.01 2.14
C ARG A 96 -18.62 4.52 3.22
N GLN A 97 -18.58 3.89 4.40
CA GLN A 97 -17.50 4.17 5.35
C GLN A 97 -16.24 3.46 4.89
N ASP A 98 -15.17 4.22 4.71
CA ASP A 98 -13.89 3.69 4.32
C ASP A 98 -12.97 3.40 5.52
N ILE A 99 -12.22 2.30 5.40
CA ILE A 99 -11.02 2.13 6.21
C ILE A 99 -9.91 2.93 5.58
N ASN A 100 -9.29 3.83 6.35
CA ASN A 100 -8.14 4.61 5.91
C ASN A 100 -6.92 4.26 6.75
N TYR A 101 -5.92 3.63 6.13
CA TYR A 101 -4.61 3.51 6.73
C TYR A 101 -3.73 4.67 6.28
N ARG A 102 -3.29 5.50 7.22
CA ARG A 102 -2.35 6.61 6.99
C ARG A 102 -1.03 6.31 7.68
N GLY A 103 -0.04 5.92 6.90
CA GLY A 103 1.27 5.50 7.39
C GLY A 103 2.19 5.19 6.22
N LYS A 104 3.46 4.85 6.49
CA LYS A 104 4.41 4.50 5.43
C LYS A 104 4.52 2.98 5.30
N LEU A 105 4.12 2.45 4.15
CA LEU A 105 4.34 1.05 3.77
C LEU A 105 5.39 1.00 2.66
N TYR A 106 6.40 0.16 2.84
CA TYR A 106 7.44 -0.07 1.84
C TYR A 106 7.16 -1.40 1.13
N LEU A 107 6.92 -1.31 -0.18
CA LEU A 107 6.60 -2.44 -1.03
C LEU A 107 7.74 -2.64 -2.04
N LYS A 108 8.21 -3.88 -2.13
CA LYS A 108 9.25 -4.29 -3.09
C LYS A 108 8.62 -4.86 -4.35
N ALA A 109 9.42 -5.01 -5.41
CA ALA A 109 9.00 -5.63 -6.66
C ALA A 109 8.20 -6.93 -6.41
N GLY A 110 6.99 -7.00 -7.00
CA GLY A 110 6.05 -8.11 -6.86
C GLY A 110 5.12 -8.05 -5.65
N ASP A 111 5.37 -7.19 -4.66
CA ASP A 111 4.43 -6.97 -3.55
C ASP A 111 3.15 -6.29 -4.07
N VAL A 112 2.01 -6.54 -3.40
CA VAL A 112 0.74 -5.83 -3.63
C VAL A 112 0.12 -5.38 -2.32
N VAL A 113 -0.67 -4.31 -2.35
CA VAL A 113 -1.64 -4.00 -1.29
C VAL A 113 -2.91 -4.78 -1.58
N ARG A 114 -3.48 -5.41 -0.56
CA ARG A 114 -4.69 -6.22 -0.68
C ARG A 114 -5.75 -5.74 0.29
N ALA A 115 -6.98 -5.60 -0.19
CA ALA A 115 -8.16 -5.43 0.64
C ALA A 115 -8.96 -6.74 0.67
N GLY A 116 -9.33 -7.20 1.86
CA GLY A 116 -10.27 -8.28 2.08
C GLY A 116 -11.62 -7.71 2.53
N PHE A 117 -12.68 -8.07 1.82
CA PHE A 117 -14.05 -7.68 2.11
C PHE A 117 -14.81 -8.92 2.60
N ILE A 118 -15.10 -8.96 3.90
CA ILE A 118 -15.55 -10.17 4.60
C ILE A 118 -17.07 -10.20 4.67
N LEU A 119 -17.64 -11.31 4.17
CA LEU A 119 -19.09 -11.53 4.08
C LEU A 119 -19.81 -10.46 3.25
N CYS A 120 -19.34 -10.25 2.02
CA CYS A 120 -20.05 -9.47 1.00
C CYS A 120 -21.37 -10.14 0.63
N ALA A 121 -22.35 -9.33 0.28
CA ALA A 121 -23.56 -9.75 -0.41
C ALA A 121 -23.27 -9.91 -1.92
N ASN A 122 -24.17 -10.62 -2.61
CA ASN A 122 -24.09 -10.75 -4.06
C ASN A 122 -24.33 -9.40 -4.74
N GLY A 123 -23.44 -9.01 -5.64
CA GLY A 123 -23.53 -7.74 -6.37
C GLY A 123 -23.14 -6.51 -5.55
N ASP A 124 -22.37 -6.67 -4.47
CA ASP A 124 -21.72 -5.54 -3.80
C ASP A 124 -20.65 -4.88 -4.68
N ASP A 125 -20.47 -3.57 -4.49
CA ASP A 125 -19.47 -2.74 -5.17
C ASP A 125 -18.38 -2.32 -4.18
N VAL A 126 -17.22 -2.97 -4.30
CA VAL A 126 -16.06 -2.75 -3.42
C VAL A 126 -14.92 -2.07 -4.15
N TYR A 127 -14.19 -1.23 -3.41
CA TYR A 127 -13.13 -0.38 -3.95
C TYR A 127 -11.89 -0.44 -3.05
N LEU A 128 -10.72 -0.44 -3.68
CA LEU A 128 -9.41 -0.27 -3.05
C LEU A 128 -8.68 0.85 -3.79
N THR A 129 -8.14 1.81 -3.05
CA THR A 129 -7.29 2.88 -3.57
C THR A 129 -6.01 2.96 -2.75
N ILE A 130 -4.90 3.19 -3.44
CA ILE A 130 -3.60 3.43 -2.80
C ILE A 130 -2.94 4.67 -3.37
N HIS A 131 -2.30 5.42 -2.48
CA HIS A 131 -1.56 6.62 -2.81
C HIS A 131 -0.17 6.56 -2.20
N GLY A 132 0.83 6.95 -2.97
CA GLY A 132 2.21 6.94 -2.52
C GLY A 132 3.17 7.57 -3.51
N LYS A 133 4.42 7.19 -3.39
CA LYS A 133 5.49 7.56 -4.32
C LYS A 133 6.19 6.30 -4.82
N GLN A 134 6.67 6.31 -6.05
CA GLN A 134 7.59 5.28 -6.51
C GLN A 134 9.03 5.80 -6.42
N ILE A 135 9.97 4.87 -6.31
CA ILE A 135 11.40 5.13 -6.24
C ILE A 135 12.08 4.15 -7.17
N ASP A 136 13.00 4.66 -7.98
CA ASP A 136 13.76 3.86 -8.93
C ASP A 136 14.98 3.26 -8.23
N LEU A 137 15.13 1.94 -8.35
CA LEU A 137 16.27 1.20 -7.83
C LEU A 137 17.18 0.88 -9.03
N TYR A 138 18.10 1.80 -9.31
CA TYR A 138 19.14 1.66 -10.32
C TYR A 138 20.30 0.77 -9.84
#